data_AF-Q4SX60-F1
#
_entry.id   AF-Q4SX60-F1
#
_cell.length_a   1.000
_cell.length_b   1.000
_cell.length_c   1.000
_cell.angle_alpha   90.00
_cell.angle_beta   90.00
_cell.angle_gamma   90.00
#
_symmetry.space_group_name_H-M   'P 1'
#
loop_
_entity.id
_entity.type
_entity.pdbx_description
1 polymer ?
#
loop_
_entity_poly.entity_id
_entity_poly.type
_entity_poly.pdbx_seq_one_letter_code
_entity_poly.pdbx_strand_id
1 'polypeptide(L)'
;LVLSGAIQVADKVSNGNSVVVHCSDGWDRTAQLTSLAMLLLDSHYRTLRGFQVLIEKEWISFGHKFSSRIGHGDKNHADQDRSPIFVQFIDCVWQITKQVSVSLIYSHVYFLN
;
A
#
# COMPACT_ATOMS: atom_id res chain seq x y z
N LEU A 1 11.09 -5.86 -4.45
CA LEU A 1 10.23 -6.07 -5.65
C LEU A 1 9.04 -5.11 -5.66
N VAL A 2 8.16 -5.12 -4.64
CA VAL A 2 6.96 -4.26 -4.58
C VAL A 2 7.28 -2.76 -4.74
N LEU A 3 8.18 -2.22 -3.91
CA LEU A 3 8.54 -0.81 -3.98
C LEU A 3 9.17 -0.41 -5.33
N SER A 4 10.01 -1.27 -5.92
CA SER A 4 10.59 -1.02 -7.25
C SER A 4 9.51 -0.98 -8.34
N GLY A 5 8.50 -1.86 -8.27
CA GLY A 5 7.36 -1.81 -9.18
C GLY A 5 6.55 -0.52 -9.04
N ALA A 6 6.28 -0.08 -7.81
CA ALA A 6 5.58 1.17 -7.56
C ALA A 6 6.36 2.40 -8.08
N ILE A 7 7.69 2.41 -7.91
CA ILE A 7 8.57 3.45 -8.48
C ILE A 7 8.50 3.47 -10.00
N GLN A 8 8.49 2.30 -10.66
CA GLN A 8 8.34 2.24 -12.12
C GLN A 8 6.99 2.78 -12.59
N VAL A 9 5.90 2.45 -11.88
CA VAL A 9 4.57 3.01 -12.18
C VAL A 9 4.59 4.54 -12.02
N ALA A 10 5.12 5.03 -10.90
CA ALA A 10 5.21 6.46 -10.62
C ALA A 10 6.05 7.21 -11.67
N ASP A 11 7.23 6.67 -12.02
CA ASP A 11 8.11 7.23 -13.05
C ASP A 11 7.39 7.37 -14.39
N LYS A 12 6.73 6.30 -14.87
CA LYS A 12 6.00 6.34 -16.15
C LYS A 12 4.88 7.39 -16.15
N VAL A 13 4.12 7.48 -15.05
CA VAL A 13 3.05 8.48 -14.90
C VAL A 13 3.62 9.90 -14.86
N SER A 14 4.71 10.14 -14.11
CA SER A 14 5.36 11.45 -14.07
C SER A 14 5.92 11.89 -15.43
N ASN A 15 6.24 10.94 -16.30
CA ASN A 15 6.68 11.17 -17.68
C ASN A 15 5.50 11.29 -18.67
N GLY A 16 4.27 11.47 -18.20
CA GLY A 16 3.09 11.72 -19.03
C GLY A 16 2.44 10.47 -19.63
N ASN A 17 2.84 9.27 -19.22
CA ASN A 17 2.25 8.03 -19.73
C ASN A 17 1.09 7.57 -18.84
N SER A 18 0.05 7.00 -19.47
CA SER A 18 -0.96 6.23 -18.74
C SER A 18 -0.47 4.80 -18.51
N VAL A 19 -0.72 4.24 -17.31
CA VAL A 19 -0.27 2.91 -16.92
C VAL A 19 -1.46 2.09 -16.44
N VAL A 20 -1.55 0.82 -16.88
CA VAL A 20 -2.49 -0.17 -16.36
C VAL A 20 -1.75 -1.09 -15.41
N VAL A 21 -2.22 -1.19 -14.16
CA VAL A 21 -1.66 -2.09 -13.14
C VAL A 21 -2.65 -3.21 -12.90
N HIS A 22 -2.22 -4.46 -13.07
CA HIS A 22 -3.03 -5.63 -12.74
C HIS A 22 -2.18 -6.76 -12.18
N CYS A 23 -2.84 -7.68 -11.48
CA CYS A 23 -2.28 -8.98 -11.14
C CYS A 23 -3.27 -10.07 -11.58
N SER A 24 -3.26 -11.26 -10.96
CA SER A 24 -4.22 -12.33 -11.24
C SER A 24 -5.65 -11.87 -10.93
N ASP A 25 -5.93 -11.59 -9.65
CA ASP A 25 -7.27 -11.27 -9.15
C ASP A 25 -7.46 -9.78 -8.88
N GLY A 26 -6.39 -8.99 -8.96
CA GLY A 26 -6.44 -7.53 -8.86
C GLY A 26 -6.58 -6.95 -7.44
N TRP A 27 -6.73 -7.76 -6.38
CA TRP A 27 -7.01 -7.25 -5.02
C TRP A 27 -5.81 -7.25 -4.04
N ASP A 28 -4.67 -7.86 -4.41
CA ASP A 28 -3.49 -7.96 -3.54
C ASP A 28 -2.34 -7.08 -4.07
N ARG A 29 -1.57 -7.60 -5.03
CA ARG A 29 -0.40 -6.90 -5.60
C ARG A 29 -0.77 -5.59 -6.31
N THR A 30 -1.95 -5.52 -6.94
CA THR A 30 -2.42 -4.27 -7.56
C THR A 30 -2.60 -3.20 -6.50
N ALA A 31 -3.32 -3.49 -5.41
CA ALA A 31 -3.53 -2.53 -4.31
C ALA A 31 -2.20 -2.04 -3.72
N GLN A 32 -1.20 -2.93 -3.56
CA GLN A 32 0.15 -2.53 -3.13
C GLN A 32 0.79 -1.54 -4.12
N LEU A 33 0.79 -1.85 -5.40
CA LEU A 33 1.46 -1.04 -6.42
C LEU A 33 0.77 0.29 -6.65
N THR A 34 -0.56 0.33 -6.76
CA THR A 34 -1.31 1.56 -6.99
C THR A 34 -1.23 2.49 -5.79
N SER A 35 -1.42 1.97 -4.57
CA SER A 35 -1.36 2.81 -3.37
C SER A 35 0.04 3.39 -3.10
N LEU A 36 1.10 2.61 -3.32
CA LEU A 36 2.48 3.11 -3.19
C LEU A 36 2.83 4.12 -4.29
N ALA A 37 2.41 3.89 -5.54
CA ALA A 37 2.61 4.87 -6.62
C ALA A 37 1.87 6.18 -6.33
N MET A 38 0.63 6.10 -5.82
CA MET A 38 -0.15 7.27 -5.42
C MET A 38 0.52 8.05 -4.28
N LEU A 39 1.13 7.38 -3.30
CA LEU A 39 1.92 8.05 -2.24
C LEU A 39 3.14 8.79 -2.78
N LEU A 40 3.81 8.24 -3.79
CA LEU A 40 4.98 8.85 -4.43
C LEU A 40 4.58 10.07 -5.28
N LEU A 41 3.42 10.02 -5.95
CA LEU A 41 2.98 11.04 -6.90
C LEU A 41 2.19 12.19 -6.26
N ASP A 42 1.34 11.91 -5.27
CA ASP A 42 0.39 12.89 -4.73
C ASP A 42 0.67 13.17 -3.24
N SER A 43 0.91 14.43 -2.92
CA SER A 43 1.17 14.88 -1.54
C SER A 43 -0.07 14.79 -0.65
N HIS A 44 -1.28 14.79 -1.20
CA HIS A 44 -2.51 14.62 -0.45
C HIS A 44 -2.49 13.32 0.37
N TYR A 45 -2.12 12.21 -0.27
CA TYR A 45 -2.08 10.88 0.37
C TYR A 45 -0.99 10.75 1.44
N ARG A 46 -0.07 11.72 1.55
CA ARG A 46 0.98 11.78 2.59
C ARG A 46 0.53 12.50 3.87
N THR A 47 -0.68 13.05 3.88
CA THR A 47 -1.34 13.55 5.11
C THR A 47 -2.04 12.39 5.83
N LEU A 48 -2.30 12.49 7.15
CA LEU A 48 -3.07 11.46 7.87
C LEU A 48 -4.42 11.21 7.21
N ARG A 49 -5.13 12.29 6.89
CA ARG A 49 -6.47 12.15 6.30
C ARG A 49 -6.39 11.55 4.90
N GLY A 50 -5.44 11.99 4.08
CA GLY A 50 -5.23 11.42 2.77
C GLY A 50 -4.82 9.94 2.84
N PHE A 51 -3.96 9.57 3.77
CA PHE A 51 -3.56 8.17 3.95
C PHE A 51 -4.72 7.27 4.37
N GLN A 52 -5.60 7.74 5.25
CA GLN A 52 -6.86 7.05 5.56
C GLN A 52 -7.72 6.89 4.32
N VAL A 53 -7.89 7.96 3.52
CA VAL A 53 -8.63 7.91 2.25
C VAL A 53 -7.99 6.91 1.28
N LEU A 54 -6.66 6.84 1.23
CA LEU A 54 -5.93 5.89 0.39
C LEU A 54 -6.24 4.44 0.78
N ILE A 55 -6.27 4.12 2.07
CA ILE A 55 -6.60 2.78 2.58
C ILE A 55 -8.06 2.46 2.26
N GLU A 56 -8.99 3.36 2.59
CA GLU A 56 -10.43 3.17 2.30
C GLU A 56 -10.67 2.95 0.81
N LYS A 57 -9.98 3.71 -0.04
CA LYS A 57 -10.06 3.58 -1.49
C LYS A 57 -9.40 2.29 -1.98
N GLU A 58 -8.07 2.23 -1.99
CA GLU A 58 -7.33 1.22 -2.74
C GLU A 58 -7.33 -0.17 -2.08
N TRP A 59 -7.65 -0.25 -0.79
CA TRP A 59 -7.63 -1.51 -0.06
C TRP A 59 -9.03 -1.99 0.29
N ILE A 60 -9.85 -1.15 0.92
CA ILE A 60 -11.17 -1.58 1.40
C ILE A 60 -12.18 -1.60 0.25
N SER A 61 -12.36 -0.48 -0.46
CA SER A 61 -13.38 -0.39 -1.52
C SER A 61 -13.05 -1.24 -2.74
N PHE A 62 -11.76 -1.44 -3.05
CA PHE A 62 -11.29 -2.32 -4.13
C PHE A 62 -11.15 -3.79 -3.71
N GLY A 63 -11.57 -4.16 -2.50
CA GLY A 63 -11.86 -5.54 -2.14
C GLY A 63 -10.66 -6.38 -1.71
N HIS A 64 -9.62 -5.77 -1.13
CA HIS A 64 -8.57 -6.55 -0.46
C HIS A 64 -9.20 -7.42 0.63
N LYS A 65 -8.91 -8.72 0.60
CA LYS A 65 -9.56 -9.72 1.46
C LYS A 65 -8.96 -9.74 2.88
N PHE A 66 -9.04 -8.62 3.62
CA PHE A 66 -8.45 -8.49 4.96
C PHE A 66 -8.78 -9.66 5.89
N SER A 67 -10.05 -10.07 5.95
CA SER A 67 -10.49 -11.17 6.84
C SER A 67 -9.78 -12.49 6.51
N SER A 68 -9.72 -12.88 5.24
CA SER A 68 -9.03 -14.10 4.79
C SER A 68 -7.51 -14.01 4.93
N ARG A 69 -6.91 -12.85 4.57
CA ARG A 69 -5.46 -12.66 4.59
C ARG A 69 -4.89 -12.65 6.02
N ILE A 70 -5.67 -12.19 7.00
CA ILE A 70 -5.29 -12.16 8.42
C ILE A 70 -5.76 -13.43 9.15
N GLY A 71 -6.89 -14.01 8.72
CA GLY A 71 -7.56 -15.10 9.43
C GLY A 71 -8.25 -14.63 10.71
N HIS A 72 -9.00 -13.53 10.63
CA HIS A 72 -9.63 -12.91 11.80
C HIS A 72 -10.64 -13.86 12.47
N GLY A 73 -10.39 -14.22 13.72
CA GLY A 73 -11.24 -15.13 14.49
C GLY A 73 -11.15 -16.61 14.06
N ASP A 74 -10.28 -16.94 13.10
CA ASP A 74 -10.12 -18.31 12.60
C ASP A 74 -8.91 -18.99 13.25
N LYS A 75 -9.12 -20.23 13.72
CA LYS A 75 -8.11 -21.07 14.37
C LYS A 75 -7.23 -21.84 13.38
N ASN A 76 -7.58 -21.87 12.09
CA ASN A 76 -6.77 -22.53 11.08
C ASN A 76 -5.52 -21.72 10.72
N HIS A 77 -4.49 -21.81 11.56
CA HIS A 77 -3.21 -21.14 11.33
C HIS A 77 -2.45 -21.64 10.08
N ALA A 78 -2.85 -22.78 9.51
CA ALA A 78 -2.24 -23.38 8.32
C ALA A 78 -2.96 -23.00 7.01
N ASP A 79 -3.96 -22.10 7.06
CA ASP A 79 -4.65 -21.61 5.88
C ASP A 79 -3.67 -20.93 4.91
N GLN A 80 -3.61 -21.44 3.68
CA GLN A 80 -2.71 -20.96 2.63
C GLN A 80 -3.15 -19.61 2.05
N ASP A 81 -4.40 -19.19 2.31
CA ASP A 81 -4.88 -17.87 1.93
C ASP A 81 -4.39 -16.76 2.87
N ARG A 82 -3.84 -17.10 4.04
CA ARG A 82 -3.24 -16.12 4.95
C ARG A 82 -1.92 -15.62 4.39
N SER A 83 -1.77 -14.30 4.32
CA SER A 83 -0.56 -13.70 3.75
C SER A 83 -0.40 -12.24 4.22
N PRO A 84 0.83 -11.78 4.54
CA PRO A 84 1.08 -10.46 5.12
C PRO A 84 1.07 -9.33 4.07
N ILE A 85 0.08 -9.31 3.17
CA ILE A 85 0.04 -8.38 2.01
C ILE A 85 -0.05 -6.92 2.47
N PHE A 86 -1.00 -6.60 3.36
CA PHE A 86 -1.14 -5.24 3.90
C PHE A 86 0.03 -4.86 4.81
N VAL A 87 0.59 -5.81 5.57
CA VAL A 87 1.78 -5.56 6.40
C VAL A 87 2.98 -5.21 5.52
N GLN A 88 3.18 -5.92 4.41
CA GLN A 88 4.23 -5.61 3.43
C GLN A 88 4.03 -4.21 2.81
N PHE A 89 2.79 -3.78 2.59
CA PHE A 89 2.50 -2.41 2.17
C PHE A 89 2.94 -1.39 3.23
N ILE A 90 2.55 -1.59 4.50
CA ILE A 90 2.95 -0.69 5.59
C ILE A 90 4.47 -0.65 5.77
N ASP A 91 5.17 -1.78 5.60
CA ASP A 91 6.64 -1.79 5.57
C ASP A 91 7.18 -0.91 4.44
N CYS A 92 6.63 -1.02 3.22
CA CYS A 92 7.03 -0.16 2.11
C CYS A 92 6.76 1.33 2.39
N VAL A 93 5.63 1.67 3.03
CA VAL A 93 5.35 3.04 3.47
C VAL A 93 6.41 3.52 4.47
N TRP A 94 6.78 2.68 5.43
CA TRP A 94 7.85 2.98 6.37
C TRP A 94 9.19 3.21 5.65
N GLN A 95 9.56 2.36 4.67
CA GLN A 95 10.77 2.58 3.86
C GLN A 95 10.75 3.94 3.15
N ILE A 96 9.60 4.33 2.56
CA ILE A 96 9.43 5.65 1.92
C ILE A 96 9.63 6.77 2.94
N THR A 97 9.07 6.66 4.15
CA THR A 97 9.25 7.69 5.20
C THR A 97 10.71 7.85 5.63
N LYS A 98 11.51 6.77 5.58
CA LYS A 98 12.93 6.81 5.94
C LYS A 98 13.81 7.42 4.85
N GLN A 99 13.44 7.25 3.59
CA GLN A 99 14.22 7.77 2.45
C GLN A 99 13.82 9.20 2.09
N VAL A 100 12.58 9.60 2.36
CA VAL A 100 12.04 10.93 2.06
C VAL A 100 11.94 11.75 3.36
N SER A 101 13.09 12.20 3.89
CA SER A 101 13.21 12.86 5.19
C SER A 101 12.44 14.18 5.39
N VAL A 102 11.67 14.69 4.41
CA VAL A 102 11.04 16.03 4.50
C VAL A 102 9.56 16.08 4.06
N SER A 103 8.97 15.01 3.51
CA SER A 103 7.63 15.11 2.87
C SER A 103 6.50 14.31 3.50
N LEU A 104 6.74 13.61 4.61
CA LEU A 104 5.71 12.89 5.38
C LEU A 104 5.70 13.45 6.80
N ILE A 105 4.57 14.02 7.22
CA ILE A 105 4.36 14.66 8.53
C ILE A 105 4.21 13.61 9.65
N TYR A 106 5.00 12.54 9.63
CA TYR A 106 4.92 11.46 10.62
C TYR A 106 6.30 10.98 11.04
N SER A 107 6.93 11.76 11.91
CA SER A 107 8.03 11.26 12.72
C SER A 107 7.47 10.65 14.01
N HIS A 108 7.45 9.31 14.05
CA HIS A 108 7.70 8.46 15.24
C HIS A 108 6.62 8.15 16.29
N VAL A 109 5.37 8.66 16.26
CA VAL A 109 4.48 8.47 17.43
C VAL A 109 3.49 7.29 17.36
N TYR A 110 3.17 6.71 16.19
CA TYR A 110 1.98 5.84 16.08
C TYR A 110 2.20 4.35 15.76
N PHE A 111 3.43 3.87 15.57
CA PHE A 111 3.67 2.46 15.23
C PHE A 111 4.14 1.58 16.39
N LEU A 112 4.24 2.11 17.62
CA LEU A 112 4.59 1.34 18.83
C LEU A 112 3.82 1.85 20.06
N ASN A 113 2.49 1.77 20.04
CA ASN A 113 1.67 1.64 21.24
C ASN A 113 0.42 0.82 20.94
#